data_AF-A0A7L2T4I7-F1
#
_entry.id   AF-A0A7L2T4I7-F1
#
_cell.length_a   1.000
_cell.length_b   1.000
_cell.length_c   1.000
_cell.angle_alpha   90.00
_cell.angle_beta   90.00
_cell.angle_gamma   90.00
#
_symmetry.space_group_name_H-M   'P 1'
#
loop_
_entity.id
_entity.type
_entity.pdbx_description
1 polymer ?
#
loop_
_entity_poly.entity_id
_entity_poly.type
_entity_poly.pdbx_seq_one_letter_code
_entity_poly.pdbx_strand_id
1 'polypeptide(L)' 'RRHACGECGKTFRDGAALRRHRRVHTGEKPYGCPECGKRFCASSSLVIHRRTHTGERPYPCPRCDKSFASSSSLMKHLR' A
#
# COMPACT_ATOMS: atom_id res chain seq x y z
N ARG A 1 6.06 4.16 -23.67
CA ARG A 1 6.28 2.69 -23.69
C ARG A 1 5.45 2.06 -22.56
N ARG A 2 4.57 1.10 -22.85
CA ARG A 2 3.85 0.37 -21.79
C ARG A 2 4.83 -0.57 -21.10
N HIS A 3 4.88 -0.56 -19.77
CA HIS A 3 5.78 -1.43 -19.00
C HIS A 3 5.01 -2.68 -18.58
N ALA A 4 5.16 -3.78 -19.30
CA ALA A 4 4.50 -5.04 -19.01
C ALA A 4 5.35 -5.93 -18.11
N CYS A 5 4.70 -6.66 -17.19
CA CYS A 5 5.31 -7.71 -16.41
C CYS A 5 5.36 -9.01 -17.23
N GLY A 6 6.54 -9.58 -17.41
CA GLY A 6 6.71 -10.86 -18.12
C GLY A 6 6.11 -12.07 -17.38
N GLU A 7 5.90 -11.97 -16.07
CA GLU A 7 5.44 -13.10 -15.24
C GLU A 7 3.90 -13.19 -15.16
N CYS A 8 3.18 -12.08 -15.33
CA CYS A 8 1.72 -12.07 -15.23
C CYS A 8 1.00 -11.17 -16.25
N GLY A 9 1.72 -10.59 -17.21
CA GLY A 9 1.15 -9.76 -18.29
C GLY A 9 0.62 -8.39 -17.85
N LYS A 10 0.60 -8.07 -16.54
CA LYS A 10 0.11 -6.78 -16.03
C LYS A 10 0.92 -5.62 -16.59
N THR A 11 0.23 -4.55 -16.98
CA THR A 11 0.85 -3.35 -17.53
C THR A 11 0.87 -2.21 -16.51
N PHE A 12 1.94 -1.43 -16.54
CA PHE A 12 2.18 -0.34 -15.61
C PHE A 12 2.48 0.95 -16.38
N ARG A 13 2.14 2.07 -15.74
CA ARG A 13 2.35 3.42 -16.27
C ARG A 13 3.82 3.72 -16.54
N ASP A 14 4.71 3.24 -15.68
CA ASP A 14 6.13 3.54 -15.72
C ASP A 14 6.98 2.33 -15.23
N GLY A 15 8.28 2.38 -15.51
CA GLY A 15 9.22 1.30 -15.17
C GLY A 15 9.43 1.15 -13.66
N ALA A 16 9.26 2.22 -12.88
CA ALA A 16 9.36 2.17 -11.43
C ALA A 16 8.18 1.39 -10.81
N ALA A 17 6.97 1.61 -11.31
CA ALA A 17 5.78 0.85 -10.93
C ALA A 17 5.92 -0.64 -11.28
N LEU A 18 6.44 -0.96 -12.47
CA LEU A 18 6.75 -2.34 -12.85
C LEU A 18 7.79 -2.97 -11.91
N ARG A 19 8.89 -2.26 -11.61
CA ARG A 19 9.94 -2.76 -10.70
C ARG A 19 9.39 -3.05 -9.30
N ARG A 20 8.59 -2.14 -8.75
CA ARG A 20 7.92 -2.36 -7.46
C ARG A 20 6.96 -3.54 -7.52
N HIS A 21 6.23 -3.71 -8.63
CA HIS A 21 5.32 -4.83 -8.80
C HIS A 21 6.04 -6.17 -8.82
N ARG A 22 7.22 -6.28 -9.44
CA ARG A 22 8.00 -7.53 -9.46
C ARG A 22 8.34 -8.08 -8.07
N ARG A 23 8.37 -7.22 -7.04
CA ARG A 23 8.51 -7.65 -5.64
C ARG A 23 7.40 -8.57 -5.16
N VAL A 24 6.23 -8.54 -5.79
CA VAL A 24 5.13 -9.46 -5.49
C VAL A 24 5.48 -10.89 -5.90
N HIS A 25 6.25 -11.04 -6.98
CA HIS A 25 6.68 -12.35 -7.46
C HIS A 25 7.91 -12.87 -6.69
N THR A 26 8.87 -11.99 -6.41
CA THR A 26 10.08 -12.38 -5.67
C THR A 26 9.88 -12.50 -4.16
N GLY A 27 8.77 -11.97 -3.63
CA GLY A 27 8.53 -11.87 -2.19
C GLY A 27 9.39 -10.83 -1.47
N GLU A 28 10.16 -10.02 -2.21
CA GLU A 28 11.04 -8.99 -1.64
C GLU A 28 10.25 -7.96 -0.84
N LYS A 29 10.61 -7.79 0.43
CA LYS A 29 9.99 -6.82 1.34
C LYS A 29 11.06 -5.91 1.95
N PRO A 30 11.53 -4.89 1.23
CA PRO A 30 12.66 -4.07 1.69
C PRO A 30 12.29 -3.15 2.85
N TYR A 31 11.00 -2.85 3.07
CA TYR A 31 10.58 -1.89 4.09
C TYR A 31 10.15 -2.61 5.37
N GLY A 32 10.94 -2.49 6.44
CA GLY A 32 10.63 -3.06 7.75
C GLY A 32 9.99 -2.05 8.69
N CYS A 33 9.02 -2.49 9.49
CA CYS A 33 8.49 -1.72 10.60
C CYS A 33 9.46 -1.79 11.79
N PRO A 34 9.95 -0.66 12.30
CA PRO A 34 10.87 -0.67 13.45
C PRO A 34 10.21 -1.11 14.75
N GLU A 35 8.88 -0.98 14.84
CA GLU A 35 8.12 -1.23 16.07
C GLU A 35 7.78 -2.72 16.25
N CYS A 36 7.58 -3.48 15.16
CA CYS A 36 7.17 -4.89 15.24
C CYS A 36 7.89 -5.82 14.25
N GLY A 37 8.89 -5.33 13.51
CA GLY A 37 9.66 -6.11 12.54
C GLY A 37 8.92 -6.51 11.25
N LYS A 38 7.60 -6.23 11.14
CA LYS A 38 6.80 -6.61 9.97
C LYS A 38 7.29 -5.91 8.70
N ARG A 39 7.43 -6.67 7.60
CA ARG A 39 8.02 -6.19 6.35
C ARG A 39 7.00 -6.01 5.22
N PHE A 40 7.24 -5.01 4.36
CA PHE A 40 6.35 -4.60 3.26
C PHE A 40 7.13 -4.45 1.94
N CYS A 41 6.45 -4.68 0.82
CA CYS A 41 7.02 -4.51 -0.53
C CYS A 41 7.04 -3.05 -1.02
N ALA A 42 6.27 -2.17 -0.39
CA ALA A 42 6.14 -0.74 -0.71
C ALA A 42 6.23 0.13 0.54
N SER A 43 6.85 1.31 0.43
CA SER A 43 7.01 2.27 1.53
C SER A 43 5.66 2.82 2.01
N SER A 44 4.74 3.10 1.09
CA SER A 44 3.38 3.56 1.42
C SER A 44 2.63 2.55 2.29
N SER A 45 2.81 1.25 2.04
CA SER A 45 2.20 0.19 2.86
C SER A 45 2.78 0.18 4.28
N LEU A 46 4.08 0.43 4.44
CA LEU A 46 4.71 0.57 5.76
C LEU A 46 4.17 1.81 6.49
N VAL A 47 4.06 2.97 5.82
CA VAL A 47 3.52 4.19 6.43
C VAL A 47 2.09 3.98 6.92
N ILE A 48 1.23 3.39 6.10
CA ILE A 48 -0.16 3.08 6.49
C ILE A 48 -0.16 2.07 7.64
N HIS A 49 0.71 1.06 7.63
CA HIS A 49 0.81 0.12 8.73
C HIS A 49 1.23 0.80 10.03
N ARG A 50 2.17 1.74 10.03
CA ARG A 50 2.58 2.43 11.26
C ARG A 50 1.43 3.15 11.96
N ARG A 51 0.40 3.57 11.21
CA ARG A 51 -0.83 4.13 11.79
C ARG A 51 -1.60 3.15 12.67
N THR A 52 -1.37 1.84 12.53
CA THR A 52 -1.97 0.84 13.44
C THR A 52 -1.34 0.86 14.83
N HIS A 53 -0.10 1.33 14.95
CA HIS A 53 0.57 1.48 16.24
C HIS A 53 0.22 2.82 16.90
N THR A 54 0.14 3.89 16.11
CA THR A 54 -0.18 5.23 16.63
C THR A 54 -1.68 5.48 16.79
N GLY A 55 -2.53 4.68 16.15
CA GLY A 55 -3.98 4.92 16.09
C GLY A 55 -4.40 6.07 15.17
N GLU A 56 -3.49 6.64 14.38
CA GLU A 56 -3.78 7.78 13.48
C GLU A 56 -4.77 7.38 12.38
N ARG A 57 -5.88 8.13 12.26
CA ARG A 57 -6.93 7.87 11.27
C ARG A 57 -7.29 9.17 10.54
N PRO A 58 -6.46 9.63 9.59
CA PRO A 58 -6.59 10.96 9.00
C PRO A 58 -7.70 11.07 7.94
N TYR A 59 -8.40 9.97 7.63
CA TYR A 59 -9.45 9.94 6.61
C TYR A 59 -10.83 9.77 7.27
N PRO A 60 -11.49 10.86 7.70
CA PRO A 60 -12.85 10.81 8.26
C PRO A 60 -13.90 10.51 7.18
N CYS A 61 -14.94 9.78 7.56
CA CYS A 61 -16.12 9.58 6.72
C CYS A 61 -17.04 10.79 6.80
N PRO A 62 -17.51 11.34 5.66
CA PRO A 62 -18.43 12.48 5.67
C PRO A 62 -19.88 12.12 6.06
N ARG A 63 -20.19 10.82 6.21
CA ARG A 63 -21.55 10.31 6.47
C ARG A 63 -21.71 9.65 7.85
N CYS A 64 -20.63 9.43 8.59
CA CYS A 64 -20.65 8.86 9.94
C CYS A 64 -19.35 9.17 10.68
N ASP A 65 -19.30 8.92 12.00
CA ASP A 65 -18.14 9.22 12.86
C ASP A 65 -16.95 8.26 12.69
N LYS A 66 -16.91 7.48 11.62
CA LYS A 66 -15.81 6.54 11.35
C LYS A 66 -14.67 7.25 10.62
N SER A 67 -13.46 7.16 11.17
CA SER A 67 -12.23 7.54 10.47
C SER A 67 -11.43 6.32 10.01
N PHE A 68 -10.56 6.46 9.02
CA PHE A 68 -9.77 5.36 8.45
C PHE A 68 -8.28 5.72 8.36
N ALA A 69 -7.41 4.70 8.40
CA ALA A 69 -5.97 4.87 8.29
C ALA A 69 -5.48 5.06 6.84
N SER A 70 -6.33 4.81 5.83
CA SER A 70 -6.00 5.02 4.42
C SER A 70 -7.21 5.49 3.62
N SER A 71 -6.96 6.30 2.57
CA SER A 71 -8.00 6.75 1.63
C SER A 71 -8.68 5.56 0.94
N SER A 72 -7.92 4.54 0.54
CA SER A 72 -8.48 3.33 -0.08
C SER A 72 -9.46 2.60 0.84
N SER A 73 -9.20 2.56 2.15
CA SER A 73 -10.13 1.98 3.13
C SER A 73 -11.41 2.81 3.25
N LEU A 74 -11.30 4.15 3.27
CA LEU A 74 -12.46 5.05 3.27
C LEU A 74 -13.29 4.85 1.98
N MET A 75 -12.67 4.82 0.81
CA MET A 75 -13.37 4.64 -0.46
C MET A 75 -14.10 3.31 -0.55
N LYS A 76 -13.55 2.23 0.03
CA LYS A 76 -14.25 0.94 0.15
C LYS A 76 -15.44 1.01 1.10
N HIS A 77 -15.37 1.81 2.15
CA HIS A 77 -16.47 2.02 3.08
C HIS A 77 -17.60 2.87 2.48
N LEU A 78 -17.28 3.80 1.58
CA LEU A 78 -18.25 4.69 0.93
C LEU A 78 -18.96 4.08 -0.28
N ARG A 79 -18.45 2.96 -0.81
CA ARG A 79 -19.09 2.20 -1.89
C ARG A 79 -20.19 1.34 -1.31
#